data_AF-A0A820J788-F1
#
_entry.id   AF-A0A820J788-F1
#
_cell.length_a   1.000
_cell.length_b   1.000
_cell.length_c   1.000
_cell.angle_alpha   90.00
_cell.angle_beta   90.00
_cell.angle_gamma   90.00
#
_symmetry.space_group_name_H-M   'P 1'
#
loop_
_entity.id
_entity.type
_entity.pdbx_description
1 polymer ?
#
loop_
_entity_poly.entity_id
_entity_poly.type
_entity_poly.pdbx_seq_one_letter_code
_entity_poly.pdbx_strand_id
1 'polypeptide(L)'
;HLAEDLDGSKMNYFVVGAGGVVENSHSHASNVPADSLKYFWGGDIILGGFGLMEVNSTQMTFSFIEHTEKTLYQTVLKPRM
;
A
#
# COMPACT_ATOMS: atom_id res chain seq x y z
N HIS A 1 -11.25 -9.87 -5.78
CA HIS A 1 -11.08 -10.86 -4.69
C HIS A 1 -9.92 -10.38 -3.82
N LEU A 2 -10.12 -10.03 -2.55
CA LEU A 2 -8.99 -9.69 -1.67
C LEU A 2 -8.14 -10.95 -1.47
N ALA A 3 -6.85 -10.81 -1.19
CA ALA A 3 -6.08 -11.99 -0.80
C ALA A 3 -6.59 -12.48 0.58
N GLU A 4 -6.95 -13.75 0.62
CA GLU A 4 -7.45 -14.46 1.79
C GLU A 4 -6.27 -15.17 2.46
N ASP A 5 -6.18 -15.07 3.79
CA ASP A 5 -5.20 -15.83 4.57
C ASP A 5 -5.62 -17.31 4.66
N LEU A 6 -4.76 -18.17 5.22
CA LEU A 6 -5.00 -19.61 5.38
C LEU A 6 -6.29 -19.95 6.15
N ASP A 7 -6.80 -19.00 6.94
CA ASP A 7 -8.03 -19.12 7.71
C ASP A 7 -9.27 -18.46 7.05
N GLY A 8 -9.12 -17.91 5.84
CA GLY A 8 -10.18 -17.19 5.12
C GLY A 8 -10.32 -15.71 5.52
N SER A 9 -9.44 -15.18 6.37
CA SER A 9 -9.45 -13.78 6.75
C SER A 9 -9.06 -12.86 5.58
N LYS A 10 -9.82 -11.77 5.40
CA LYS A 10 -9.48 -10.73 4.41
C LYS A 10 -8.30 -9.90 4.90
N MET A 11 -7.21 -9.93 4.15
CA MET A 11 -5.98 -9.20 4.47
C MET A 11 -5.85 -7.93 3.63
N ASN A 12 -5.20 -6.91 4.21
CA ASN A 12 -4.73 -5.74 3.49
C ASN A 12 -3.22 -5.89 3.26
N TYR A 13 -2.76 -5.61 2.05
CA TYR A 13 -1.35 -5.68 1.69
C TYR A 13 -0.85 -4.28 1.39
N PHE A 14 0.26 -3.90 2.04
CA PHE A 14 0.97 -2.66 1.79
C PHE A 14 2.32 -3.02 1.20
N VAL A 15 2.57 -2.62 -0.05
CA VAL A 15 3.86 -2.84 -0.72
C VAL A 15 4.66 -1.56 -0.64
N VAL A 16 5.76 -1.59 0.11
CA VAL A 16 6.70 -0.47 0.27
C VAL A 16 8.07 -0.93 -0.19
N GLY A 17 8.53 -0.41 -1.33
CA GLY A 17 9.81 -0.78 -1.94
C GLY A 17 10.48 0.35 -2.71
N ALA A 18 10.03 1.59 -2.50
CA ALA A 18 10.42 2.76 -3.29
C ALA A 18 11.51 3.61 -2.58
N GLY A 19 12.44 3.01 -1.83
CA GLY A 19 13.45 3.74 -1.04
C GLY A 19 14.68 4.20 -1.83
N GLY A 20 14.82 3.83 -3.10
CA GLY A 20 15.98 4.20 -3.92
C GLY A 20 15.67 4.27 -5.42
N VAL A 21 15.06 3.21 -5.97
CA VAL A 21 14.59 3.18 -7.37
C VAL A 21 13.08 3.03 -7.37
N VAL A 22 12.42 3.70 -8.32
CA VAL A 22 10.98 3.58 -8.56
C VAL A 22 10.76 3.14 -9.99
N GLU A 23 9.96 2.10 -10.18
CA GLU A 23 9.60 1.57 -11.49
C GLU A 23 8.10 1.74 -11.75
N ASN A 24 7.75 2.29 -12.92
CA ASN A 24 6.38 2.37 -13.39
C ASN A 24 5.97 1.14 -14.22
N SER A 25 6.12 -0.06 -13.64
CA SER A 25 5.84 -1.32 -14.33
C SER A 25 4.48 -1.90 -13.93
N HIS A 26 3.64 -2.18 -14.93
CA HIS A 26 2.33 -2.85 -14.77
C HIS A 26 2.33 -4.27 -15.36
N SER A 27 3.50 -4.86 -15.59
CA SER A 27 3.70 -6.16 -16.25
C SER A 27 2.89 -7.32 -15.65
N HIS A 28 2.59 -7.28 -14.35
CA HIS A 28 1.85 -8.32 -13.64
C HIS A 28 0.44 -7.90 -13.23
N ALA A 29 -0.11 -6.81 -13.78
CA ALA A 29 -1.43 -6.30 -13.39
C ALA A 29 -2.55 -7.33 -13.59
N SER A 30 -2.47 -8.14 -14.65
CA SER A 30 -3.41 -9.25 -14.91
C SER A 30 -3.36 -10.38 -13.88
N ASN A 31 -2.27 -10.49 -13.12
CA ASN A 31 -2.08 -11.52 -12.11
C ASN A 31 -2.67 -11.09 -10.75
N VAL A 32 -2.97 -9.81 -10.60
CA VAL A 32 -3.57 -9.25 -9.39
C VAL A 32 -5.08 -9.47 -9.47
N PRO A 33 -5.72 -10.06 -8.45
CA PRO A 33 -7.15 -10.26 -8.45
C PRO A 33 -7.92 -8.95 -8.67
N ALA A 34 -8.97 -9.01 -9.49
CA ALA A 34 -9.84 -7.87 -9.77
C ALA A 34 -10.28 -7.16 -8.48
N ASP A 35 -10.27 -5.83 -8.52
CA ASP A 35 -10.64 -4.91 -7.44
C ASP A 35 -9.81 -5.02 -6.14
N SER A 36 -8.73 -5.81 -6.11
CA SER A 36 -7.88 -5.92 -4.91
C SER A 36 -6.87 -4.78 -4.79
N LEU A 37 -6.34 -4.28 -5.92
CA LEU A 37 -5.45 -3.12 -5.95
C LEU A 37 -6.23 -1.84 -5.61
N LYS A 38 -5.90 -1.20 -4.49
CA LYS A 38 -6.54 0.05 -4.04
C LYS A 38 -5.75 1.31 -4.37
N TYR A 39 -4.44 1.19 -4.44
CA TYR A 39 -3.54 2.31 -4.73
C TYR A 39 -2.26 1.79 -5.38
N PHE A 40 -1.78 2.49 -6.40
CA PHE A 40 -0.49 2.26 -7.03
C PHE A 40 0.18 3.62 -7.27
N TRP A 41 1.49 3.66 -7.05
CA TRP A 41 2.30 4.82 -7.33
C TRP A 41 3.65 4.37 -7.87
N GLY A 42 3.93 4.81 -9.08
CA GLY A 42 5.15 4.58 -9.84
C GLY A 42 5.07 5.50 -11.04
N GLY A 43 6.11 6.30 -11.28
CA GLY A 43 6.10 7.33 -12.31
C GLY A 43 7.53 7.71 -12.67
N ASP A 44 7.65 8.53 -13.70
CA ASP A 44 8.95 8.88 -14.26
C ASP A 44 9.57 10.05 -13.46
N ILE A 45 10.82 9.87 -13.04
CA ILE A 45 11.62 10.84 -12.26
C ILE A 45 11.04 11.08 -10.86
N ILE A 46 11.16 10.08 -9.99
CA ILE A 46 10.76 10.21 -8.59
C ILE A 46 11.87 9.73 -7.67
N LEU A 47 12.19 10.52 -6.63
CA LEU A 47 13.21 10.17 -5.63
C LEU A 47 12.72 9.15 -4.59
N GLY A 48 11.57 8.52 -4.86
CA GLY A 48 11.01 7.50 -3.99
C GLY A 48 10.06 8.02 -2.91
N GLY A 49 9.76 7.11 -1.99
CA GLY A 49 8.80 7.30 -0.91
C GLY A 49 8.80 6.11 0.05
N PHE A 50 8.06 6.26 1.13
CA PHE A 50 7.96 5.27 2.20
C PHE A 50 6.53 5.15 2.72
N GLY A 51 6.29 4.10 3.50
CA GLY A 51 5.06 3.93 4.27
C GLY A 51 5.29 4.38 5.71
N LEU A 52 4.38 5.20 6.24
CA LEU A 52 4.29 5.54 7.65
C LEU A 52 3.09 4.82 8.27
N MET A 53 3.33 4.13 9.38
CA MET A 53 2.29 3.43 10.13
C MET A 53 2.18 4.02 11.54
N GLU A 54 1.00 4.49 11.89
CA GLU A 54 0.68 5.00 13.21
C GLU A 54 -0.37 4.09 13.85
N VAL A 55 -0.04 3.47 14.98
CA VAL A 55 -0.89 2.48 15.64
C VAL A 55 -1.30 2.97 17.02
N ASN A 56 -2.58 2.87 17.34
CA ASN A 56 -3.11 3.01 18.69
C ASN A 56 -4.10 1.87 19.01
N SER A 57 -4.68 1.88 20.21
CA SER A 57 -5.57 0.81 20.68
C SER A 57 -6.87 0.68 19.88
N THR A 58 -7.25 1.69 19.09
CA THR A 58 -8.54 1.76 18.38
C THR A 58 -8.40 1.67 16.87
N GLN A 59 -7.21 1.97 16.32
CA GLN A 59 -6.95 1.93 14.89
C GLN A 59 -5.45 1.97 14.56
N MET A 60 -5.17 1.59 13.32
CA MET A 60 -3.91 1.83 12.62
C MET A 60 -4.20 2.77 11.45
N THR A 61 -3.46 3.87 11.33
CA THR A 61 -3.41 4.71 10.14
C THR A 61 -2.17 4.33 9.33
N PHE A 62 -2.33 4.13 8.02
CA PHE A 62 -1.22 3.89 7.11
C PHE A 62 -1.22 4.94 6.01
N SER A 63 -0.08 5.58 5.81
CA SER A 63 0.13 6.64 4.83
C SER A 63 1.30 6.31 3.92
N PHE A 64 1.09 6.41 2.61
CA PHE A 64 2.18 6.49 1.63
C PHE A 64 2.63 7.94 1.50
N ILE A 65 3.94 8.19 1.63
CA ILE A 65 4.53 9.54 1.61
C ILE A 65 5.68 9.53 0.59
N GLU A 66 5.70 10.50 -0.33
CA GLU A 66 6.84 10.68 -1.25
C GLU A 66 7.94 11.55 -0.63
N HIS A 67 9.11 11.60 -1.28
CA HIS A 67 10.28 12.37 -0.86
C HIS A 67 10.05 13.87 -0.56
N THR A 68 8.96 14.46 -1.06
CA THR A 68 8.57 15.85 -0.80
C THR A 68 7.71 16.02 0.46
N GLU A 69 7.55 14.95 1.24
CA GLU A 69 6.64 14.85 2.40
C GLU A 69 5.15 14.91 2.03
N LYS A 70 4.82 14.89 0.74
CA LYS A 70 3.43 14.81 0.29
C LYS A 70 2.84 13.43 0.59
N THR A 71 1.72 13.42 1.31
CA THR A 71 0.89 12.22 1.47
C THR A 71 0.24 11.87 0.13
N LEU A 72 0.59 10.70 -0.38
CA LEU A 72 0.13 10.16 -1.65
C LEU A 72 -1.21 9.42 -1.52
N TYR A 73 -1.35 8.66 -0.45
CA TYR A 73 -2.55 7.89 -0.11
C TYR A 73 -2.54 7.58 1.38
N GLN A 74 -3.73 7.53 1.98
CA GLN A 74 -3.91 7.20 3.39
C GLN A 74 -5.12 6.28 3.58
N THR A 75 -5.00 5.33 4.49
CA THR A 75 -6.11 4.47 4.91
C THR A 75 -6.07 4.22 6.42
N VAL A 76 -7.23 3.87 6.98
CA VAL A 76 -7.41 3.55 8.40
C VAL A 76 -7.93 2.13 8.52
N LEU A 77 -7.25 1.34 9.34
CA LEU A 77 -7.60 -0.02 9.68
C LEU A 77 -8.05 -0.08 11.13
N LYS A 78 -9.23 -0.63 11.37
CA LYS A 78 -9.70 -0.92 12.72
C LYS A 78 -9.19 -2.29 13.17
N PRO A 79 -8.99 -2.51 14.48
CA PRO A 79 -8.78 -3.83 15.05
C PRO A 79 -9.85 -4.81 14.55
N ARG A 80 -9.45 -6.06 14.32
CA ARG A 80 -10.40 -7.13 14.04
C ARG A 80 -11.12 -7.50 15.34
N MET A 81 -12.39 -7.86 15.21
CA MET A 81 -13.20 -8.38 16.32
C MET A 81 -12.83 -9.84 16.61
#